data_AF-A0A7X9XAU5-F1
#
_entry.id   AF-A0A7X9XAU5-F1
#
_cell.length_a   1.000
_cell.length_b   1.000
_cell.length_c   1.000
_cell.angle_alpha   90.00
_cell.angle_beta   90.00
_cell.angle_gamma   90.00
#
_symmetry.space_group_name_H-M   'P 1'
#
loop_
_entity.id
_entity.type
_entity.pdbx_description
1 polymer ?
#
loop_
_entity_poly.entity_id
_entity_poly.type
_entity_poly.pdbx_seq_one_letter_code
_entity_poly.pdbx_strand_id
1 'polypeptide(L)'
;MGKNINLSKYLTEEFETREGLDALLEFVVSSWNDIQSLEASSILENSETPNDQILGFLSSIDAQLDYGKGYRDFENSLLPSLQKISDRINKQFDLVLNPYFKKRSITSEQERKVDIKDMTNLIVLMESLLINYDLEEYDEDIEIYKKVFLDGKIDQKPFGVKNFLAKTVGKFLVMANNNVISYEEKELAEKLVAYKKRLTADILFLIFNVSWLPKERTYKNTLTLNLLQSMELGDNLEDYGDIMTQVLAYTQKVKNLNPSIVRECTVFHDYTLPKYLEWKQLEIKDRTFKPLGQVEEFNILFAKKLGFFTVDTIQSNGNSDIVRAGYPIVNGHFVWENIPMGDKANKKVVYQ
;
A
#
# COMPACT_ATOMS: atom_id res chain seq x y z
N MET A 1 -19.47 22.79 18.23
CA MET A 1 -18.63 22.58 19.42
C MET A 1 -17.83 21.33 19.18
N GLY A 2 -16.52 21.45 18.94
CA GLY A 2 -15.66 20.30 18.70
C GLY A 2 -15.54 19.47 19.98
N LYS A 3 -15.67 18.14 19.87
CA LYS A 3 -15.32 17.24 20.97
C LYS A 3 -13.82 17.40 21.23
N ASN A 4 -13.45 17.67 22.48
CA ASN A 4 -12.05 17.72 22.88
C ASN A 4 -11.52 16.27 22.88
N ILE A 5 -10.74 15.91 21.87
CA ILE A 5 -10.14 14.58 21.75
C ILE A 5 -8.95 14.53 22.70
N ASN A 6 -9.07 13.78 23.80
CA ASN A 6 -7.99 13.61 24.76
C ASN A 6 -7.13 12.40 24.39
N LEU A 7 -6.29 12.55 23.36
CA LEU A 7 -5.27 11.57 22.97
C LEU A 7 -4.28 11.30 24.10
N SER A 8 -3.92 12.33 24.88
CA SER A 8 -2.95 12.22 25.97
C SER A 8 -3.32 11.22 27.08
N LYS A 9 -4.58 10.79 27.18
CA LYS A 9 -4.98 9.72 28.11
C LYS A 9 -4.47 8.34 27.67
N TYR A 10 -4.31 8.14 26.37
CA TYR A 10 -3.94 6.85 25.77
C TYR A 10 -2.46 6.77 25.40
N LEU A 11 -1.76 7.90 25.39
CA LEU A 11 -0.35 8.01 24.99
C LEU A 11 0.55 8.15 26.23
N THR A 12 0.45 7.21 27.17
CA THR A 12 1.22 7.21 28.42
C THR A 12 1.93 5.87 28.60
N GLU A 13 3.00 5.85 29.40
CA GLU A 13 3.75 4.62 29.73
C GLU A 13 2.84 3.48 30.23
N GLU A 14 1.74 3.79 30.93
CA GLU A 14 0.76 2.80 31.39
C GLU A 14 0.05 2.06 30.24
N PHE A 15 -0.09 2.73 29.09
CA PHE A 15 -0.71 2.19 27.88
C PHE A 15 0.31 1.65 26.87
N GLU A 16 1.61 1.65 27.19
CA GLU A 16 2.66 1.02 26.35
C GLU A 16 2.64 -0.53 26.45
N THR A 17 1.43 -1.07 26.61
CA THR A 17 1.10 -2.49 26.74
C THR A 17 0.16 -2.89 25.59
N ARG A 18 -0.04 -4.19 25.37
CA ARG A 18 -0.96 -4.67 24.33
C ARG A 18 -2.39 -4.18 24.57
N GLU A 19 -2.86 -4.20 25.80
CA GLU A 19 -4.17 -3.68 26.19
C GLU A 19 -4.30 -2.17 25.95
N GLY A 20 -3.20 -1.42 26.06
CA GLY A 20 -3.17 0.00 25.75
C GLY A 20 -3.21 0.29 24.24
N LEU A 21 -2.58 -0.56 23.43
CA LEU A 21 -2.71 -0.54 21.96
C LEU A 21 -4.17 -0.73 21.54
N ASP A 22 -4.89 -1.65 22.17
CA ASP A 22 -6.31 -1.94 21.88
C ASP A 22 -7.18 -0.72 22.15
N ALA A 23 -6.98 -0.11 23.32
CA ALA A 23 -7.67 1.08 23.74
C ALA A 23 -7.36 2.27 22.79
N LEU A 24 -6.11 2.40 22.34
CA LEU A 24 -5.72 3.42 21.39
C LEU A 24 -6.34 3.17 20.00
N LEU A 25 -6.28 1.93 19.48
CA LEU A 25 -6.89 1.58 18.20
C LEU A 25 -8.40 1.80 18.22
N GLU A 26 -9.09 1.36 19.27
CA GLU A 26 -10.52 1.60 19.42
C GLU A 26 -10.84 3.10 19.49
N PHE A 27 -10.03 3.87 20.21
CA PHE A 27 -10.16 5.33 20.29
C PHE A 27 -9.93 6.02 18.94
N VAL A 28 -8.87 5.65 18.22
CA VAL A 28 -8.53 6.19 16.89
C VAL A 28 -9.64 5.85 15.90
N VAL A 29 -10.16 4.63 15.92
CA VAL A 29 -11.27 4.19 15.06
C VAL A 29 -12.56 4.95 15.37
N SER A 30 -12.90 5.09 16.65
CA SER A 30 -14.14 5.75 17.09
C SER A 30 -14.10 7.27 16.89
N SER A 31 -12.92 7.88 16.98
CA SER A 31 -12.72 9.33 16.89
C SER A 31 -12.08 9.79 15.57
N TRP A 32 -11.94 8.89 14.58
CA TRP A 32 -11.21 9.13 13.33
C TRP A 32 -11.54 10.44 12.61
N ASN A 33 -12.83 10.75 12.42
CA ASN A 33 -13.24 11.97 11.72
C ASN A 33 -12.86 13.23 12.50
N ASP A 34 -12.94 13.14 13.83
CA ASP A 34 -12.60 14.25 14.72
C ASP A 34 -11.06 14.42 14.73
N ILE A 35 -10.27 13.33 14.76
CA ILE A 35 -8.79 13.33 14.63
C ILE A 35 -8.39 13.97 13.29
N GLN A 36 -9.05 13.56 12.20
CA GLN A 36 -8.82 14.11 10.87
C GLN A 36 -9.18 15.59 10.76
N SER A 37 -10.12 16.08 11.57
CA SER A 37 -10.51 17.50 11.60
C SER A 37 -9.54 18.36 12.40
N LEU A 38 -8.89 17.77 13.43
CA LEU A 38 -7.85 18.42 14.22
C LEU A 38 -6.55 18.60 13.43
N GLU A 39 -6.21 17.66 12.55
CA GLU A 39 -5.06 17.82 11.62
C GLU A 39 -5.26 18.98 10.64
N ALA A 40 -6.50 19.23 10.21
CA ALA A 40 -6.80 20.32 9.29
C ALA A 40 -6.75 21.69 9.99
N SER A 41 -6.86 21.73 11.32
CA SER A 41 -6.75 22.94 12.13
C SER A 41 -5.38 23.13 12.77
N SER A 42 -4.53 22.09 12.83
CA SER A 42 -3.16 22.13 13.36
C SER A 42 -2.12 22.62 12.34
N ILE A 43 -2.46 23.53 11.43
CA ILE A 43 -1.51 24.20 10.50
C ILE A 43 -0.55 25.16 11.26
N LEU A 44 -0.49 25.06 12.59
CA LEU A 44 0.46 25.81 13.40
C LEU A 44 1.81 25.10 13.37
N GLU A 45 2.80 25.82 12.83
CA GLU A 45 4.21 25.47 12.73
C GLU A 45 4.73 24.90 14.07
N ASN A 46 5.34 23.71 14.04
CA ASN A 46 6.08 23.03 15.11
C ASN A 46 5.33 22.22 16.19
N SER A 47 4.03 21.94 16.09
CA SER A 47 3.38 20.97 17.01
C SER A 47 3.24 19.58 16.38
N GLU A 48 3.63 18.51 17.09
CA GLU A 48 3.33 17.12 16.70
C GLU A 48 1.83 16.97 16.40
N THR A 49 1.50 16.42 15.23
CA THR A 49 0.10 16.17 14.87
C THR A 49 -0.45 15.01 15.72
N PRO A 50 -1.79 14.92 15.89
CA PRO A 50 -2.44 13.77 16.48
C PRO A 50 -1.95 12.42 15.93
N ASN A 51 -1.68 12.36 14.63
CA ASN A 51 -1.14 11.15 14.01
C ASN A 51 0.35 10.94 14.32
N ASP A 52 1.17 11.99 14.39
CA ASP A 52 2.58 11.84 14.79
C ASP A 52 2.70 11.30 16.22
N GLN A 53 1.82 11.76 17.11
CA GLN A 53 1.72 11.27 18.48
C GLN A 53 1.33 9.78 18.53
N ILE A 54 0.37 9.36 17.69
CA ILE A 54 0.00 7.94 17.54
C ILE A 54 1.19 7.13 17.01
N LEU A 55 1.88 7.61 15.97
CA LEU A 55 3.04 6.93 15.38
C LEU A 55 4.20 6.80 16.38
N GLY A 56 4.48 7.86 17.15
CA GLY A 56 5.50 7.85 18.19
C GLY A 56 5.21 6.82 19.28
N PHE A 57 3.95 6.73 19.69
CA PHE A 57 3.50 5.76 20.68
C PHE A 57 3.46 4.31 20.17
N LEU A 58 3.03 4.08 18.92
CA LEU A 58 3.14 2.76 18.29
C LEU A 58 4.60 2.29 18.21
N SER A 59 5.53 3.24 17.99
CA SER A 59 6.96 2.96 17.97
C SER A 59 7.54 2.64 19.36
N SER A 60 7.03 3.27 20.44
CA SER A 60 7.46 2.94 21.81
C SER A 60 6.91 1.59 22.27
N ILE A 61 5.71 1.21 21.85
CA ILE A 61 5.14 -0.13 22.05
C ILE A 61 5.95 -1.22 21.33
N ASP A 62 6.34 -1.01 20.06
CA ASP A 62 7.18 -1.97 19.30
C ASP A 62 8.52 -2.24 20.00
N ALA A 63 9.03 -1.28 20.77
CA ALA A 63 10.25 -1.43 21.54
C ALA A 63 10.07 -2.22 22.86
N GLN A 64 8.83 -2.39 23.35
CA GLN A 64 8.53 -2.93 24.68
C GLN A 64 7.78 -4.28 24.68
N LEU A 65 7.23 -4.72 23.55
CA LEU A 65 6.46 -5.96 23.52
C LEU A 65 7.33 -7.23 23.62
N ASP A 66 7.18 -7.95 24.73
CA ASP A 66 7.60 -9.34 24.92
C ASP A 66 6.35 -10.26 24.89
N TYR A 67 6.40 -11.34 24.11
CA TYR A 67 5.21 -12.08 23.67
C TYR A 67 4.53 -12.88 24.81
N GLY A 68 3.38 -12.39 25.31
CA GLY A 68 2.63 -12.97 26.44
C GLY A 68 1.09 -13.02 26.32
N LYS A 69 0.48 -13.79 27.25
CA LYS A 69 -0.85 -14.46 27.30
C LYS A 69 -2.17 -13.65 27.15
N GLY A 70 -2.18 -12.37 26.76
CA GLY A 70 -3.40 -11.53 26.62
C GLY A 70 -4.27 -11.79 25.37
N TYR A 71 -4.20 -12.99 24.78
CA TYR A 71 -4.36 -13.19 23.35
C TYR A 71 -5.82 -13.29 22.83
N ARG A 72 -6.79 -13.76 23.62
CA ARG A 72 -8.11 -14.19 23.10
C ARG A 72 -9.19 -13.10 23.00
N ASP A 73 -9.14 -12.04 23.78
CA ASP A 73 -10.16 -10.96 23.71
C ASP A 73 -9.84 -9.91 22.63
N PHE A 74 -8.58 -9.80 22.23
CA PHE A 74 -8.07 -8.90 21.18
C PHE A 74 -8.40 -9.36 19.75
N GLU A 75 -8.43 -10.67 19.51
CA GLU A 75 -8.75 -11.26 18.19
C GLU A 75 -10.13 -10.85 17.68
N ASN A 76 -11.09 -10.68 18.60
CA ASN A 76 -12.47 -10.32 18.29
C ASN A 76 -12.67 -8.83 17.92
N SER A 77 -11.72 -7.94 18.26
CA SER A 77 -11.85 -6.49 18.04
C SER A 77 -10.86 -5.93 17.01
N LEU A 78 -9.66 -6.53 16.86
CA LEU A 78 -8.62 -6.04 15.96
C LEU A 78 -9.01 -6.18 14.48
N LEU A 79 -9.40 -7.38 14.03
CA LEU A 79 -9.73 -7.62 12.62
C LEU A 79 -10.88 -6.74 12.14
N PRO A 80 -12.01 -6.62 12.88
CA PRO A 80 -13.05 -5.66 12.53
C PRO A 80 -12.55 -4.21 12.50
N SER A 81 -11.59 -3.84 13.35
CA SER A 81 -11.05 -2.48 13.42
C SER A 81 -10.13 -2.16 12.24
N LEU A 82 -9.19 -3.04 11.91
CA LEU A 82 -8.34 -2.93 10.71
C LEU A 82 -9.20 -2.92 9.43
N GLN A 83 -10.22 -3.77 9.37
CA GLN A 83 -11.18 -3.79 8.26
C GLN A 83 -11.92 -2.44 8.16
N LYS A 84 -12.40 -1.87 9.27
CA LYS A 84 -13.09 -0.57 9.30
C LYS A 84 -12.19 0.58 8.83
N ILE A 85 -10.94 0.63 9.30
CA ILE A 85 -9.97 1.66 8.87
C ILE A 85 -9.70 1.51 7.37
N SER A 86 -9.38 0.29 6.92
CA SER A 86 -9.12 -0.04 5.53
C SER A 86 -10.31 0.32 4.62
N ASP A 87 -11.55 -0.01 5.01
CA ASP A 87 -12.75 0.33 4.23
C ASP A 87 -13.01 1.84 4.18
N ARG A 88 -12.71 2.59 5.25
CA ARG A 88 -12.81 4.06 5.24
C ARG A 88 -11.80 4.69 4.28
N ILE A 89 -10.52 4.27 4.34
CA ILE A 89 -9.47 4.73 3.41
C ILE A 89 -9.87 4.37 1.97
N ASN A 90 -10.29 3.12 1.74
CA ASN A 90 -10.77 2.67 0.43
C ASN A 90 -11.92 3.52 -0.10
N LYS A 91 -12.90 3.87 0.77
CA LYS A 91 -14.02 4.72 0.38
C LYS A 91 -13.57 6.13 -0.03
N GLN A 92 -12.59 6.70 0.65
CA GLN A 92 -12.01 8.01 0.29
C GLN A 92 -11.34 7.93 -1.09
N PHE A 93 -10.57 6.89 -1.36
CA PHE A 93 -9.97 6.68 -2.69
C PHE A 93 -11.01 6.41 -3.77
N ASP A 94 -12.05 5.63 -3.47
CA ASP A 94 -13.12 5.29 -4.42
C ASP A 94 -13.92 6.50 -4.89
N LEU A 95 -14.04 7.56 -4.07
CA LEU A 95 -14.67 8.82 -4.48
C LEU A 95 -13.92 9.49 -5.64
N VAL A 96 -12.60 9.32 -5.72
CA VAL A 96 -11.74 9.89 -6.77
C VAL A 96 -11.57 8.90 -7.92
N LEU A 97 -11.30 7.64 -7.58
CA LEU A 97 -10.94 6.61 -8.55
C LEU A 97 -12.13 6.10 -9.37
N ASN A 98 -13.35 6.05 -8.82
CA ASN A 98 -14.51 5.58 -9.59
C ASN A 98 -14.84 6.48 -10.79
N PRO A 99 -14.91 7.83 -10.67
CA PRO A 99 -15.02 8.71 -11.83
C PRO A 99 -13.86 8.54 -12.81
N TYR A 100 -12.64 8.37 -12.32
CA TYR A 100 -11.45 8.16 -13.14
C TYR A 100 -11.55 6.87 -13.97
N PHE A 101 -11.86 5.73 -13.35
CA PHE A 101 -12.00 4.44 -14.05
C PHE A 101 -13.16 4.42 -15.05
N LYS A 102 -14.21 5.22 -14.83
CA LYS A 102 -15.30 5.38 -15.81
C LYS A 102 -14.87 6.04 -17.11
N LYS A 103 -13.79 6.84 -17.12
CA LYS A 103 -13.26 7.48 -18.34
C LYS A 103 -12.68 6.47 -19.32
N ARG A 104 -12.36 5.23 -18.89
CA ARG A 104 -11.78 4.14 -19.71
C ARG A 104 -10.60 4.61 -20.57
N SER A 105 -9.65 5.31 -19.94
CA SER A 105 -8.51 5.89 -20.63
C SER A 105 -7.28 5.85 -19.71
N ILE A 106 -6.21 5.21 -20.20
CA ILE A 106 -4.92 5.12 -19.49
C ILE A 106 -4.17 6.46 -19.41
N THR A 107 -4.72 7.50 -20.03
CA THR A 107 -4.09 8.81 -20.26
C THR A 107 -4.83 9.93 -19.54
N SER A 108 -6.03 9.63 -19.03
CA SER A 108 -6.79 10.56 -18.22
C SER A 108 -6.01 10.92 -16.96
N GLU A 109 -6.21 12.13 -16.47
CA GLU A 109 -5.71 12.54 -15.16
C GLU A 109 -6.78 12.35 -14.09
N GLN A 110 -6.30 12.11 -12.87
CA GLN A 110 -7.08 12.17 -11.64
C GLN A 110 -6.70 13.47 -10.91
N GLU A 111 -7.69 14.20 -10.40
CA GLU A 111 -7.53 15.60 -9.98
C GLU A 111 -6.97 15.76 -8.55
N ARG A 112 -7.07 14.73 -7.69
CA ARG A 112 -6.68 14.80 -6.28
C ARG A 112 -5.24 14.32 -6.09
N LYS A 113 -4.36 15.23 -5.69
CA LYS A 113 -3.01 14.88 -5.27
C LYS A 113 -3.00 14.14 -3.94
N VAL A 114 -2.06 13.21 -3.79
CA VAL A 114 -1.77 12.52 -2.53
C VAL A 114 -0.96 13.45 -1.63
N ASP A 115 -1.48 13.71 -0.44
CA ASP A 115 -0.85 14.56 0.55
C ASP A 115 -0.19 13.74 1.67
N ILE A 116 0.47 14.43 2.61
CA ILE A 116 1.10 13.79 3.76
C ILE A 116 0.10 13.01 4.60
N LYS A 117 -1.16 13.46 4.69
CA LYS A 117 -2.20 12.80 5.48
C LYS A 117 -2.62 11.46 4.89
N ASP A 118 -2.70 11.35 3.56
CA ASP A 118 -2.91 10.07 2.90
C ASP A 118 -1.81 9.06 3.26
N MET A 119 -0.54 9.51 3.29
CA MET A 119 0.59 8.66 3.67
C MET A 119 0.51 8.26 5.14
N THR A 120 0.25 9.22 6.03
CA THR A 120 0.10 8.97 7.47
C THR A 120 -0.99 7.94 7.77
N ASN A 121 -2.17 8.08 7.16
CA ASN A 121 -3.27 7.13 7.33
C ASN A 121 -2.86 5.71 6.92
N LEU A 122 -2.08 5.59 5.83
CA LEU A 122 -1.58 4.30 5.38
C LEU A 122 -0.51 3.74 6.32
N ILE A 123 0.41 4.58 6.81
CA ILE A 123 1.45 4.18 7.77
C ILE A 123 0.81 3.65 9.07
N VAL A 124 -0.15 4.37 9.66
CA VAL A 124 -0.84 3.93 10.88
C VAL A 124 -1.48 2.56 10.69
N LEU A 125 -2.16 2.34 9.55
CA LEU A 125 -2.77 1.06 9.23
C LEU A 125 -1.72 -0.05 9.02
N MET A 126 -0.60 0.28 8.38
CA MET A 126 0.53 -0.64 8.17
C MET A 126 1.19 -1.05 9.48
N GLU A 127 1.49 -0.11 10.36
CA GLU A 127 2.08 -0.40 11.68
C GLU A 127 1.15 -1.27 12.52
N SER A 128 -0.13 -0.92 12.56
CA SER A 128 -1.15 -1.71 13.28
C SER A 128 -1.20 -3.15 12.77
N LEU A 129 -1.01 -3.36 11.46
CA LEU A 129 -0.91 -4.67 10.85
C LEU A 129 0.41 -5.38 11.19
N LEU A 130 1.54 -4.67 11.12
CA LEU A 130 2.87 -5.24 11.35
C LEU A 130 3.09 -5.66 12.80
N ILE A 131 2.63 -4.86 13.77
CA ILE A 131 2.68 -5.22 15.21
C ILE A 131 1.94 -6.53 15.48
N ASN A 132 0.85 -6.77 14.74
CA ASN A 132 -0.02 -7.93 14.93
C ASN A 132 0.19 -9.02 13.88
N TYR A 133 1.27 -8.93 13.11
CA TYR A 133 1.45 -9.75 11.92
C TYR A 133 1.50 -11.26 12.20
N ASP A 134 2.06 -11.63 13.35
CA ASP A 134 2.26 -13.02 13.79
C ASP A 134 1.05 -13.67 14.47
N LEU A 135 -0.12 -13.05 14.39
CA LEU A 135 -1.35 -13.59 14.96
C LEU A 135 -1.71 -14.95 14.30
N GLU A 136 -1.74 -16.00 15.12
CA GLU A 136 -2.19 -17.36 14.84
C GLU A 136 -3.47 -17.71 15.63
N GLU A 137 -4.54 -18.13 14.97
CA GLU A 137 -5.79 -18.57 15.60
C GLU A 137 -5.87 -20.10 15.57
N TYR A 138 -6.21 -20.75 16.68
CA TYR A 138 -6.41 -22.20 16.69
C TYR A 138 -7.78 -22.55 16.11
N ASP A 139 -7.79 -23.22 14.98
CA ASP A 139 -9.00 -23.74 14.37
C ASP A 139 -9.34 -25.11 14.99
N GLU A 140 -10.41 -25.15 15.78
CA GLU A 140 -10.88 -26.35 16.46
C GLU A 140 -11.42 -27.43 15.51
N ASP A 141 -11.91 -27.06 14.32
CA ASP A 141 -12.51 -28.00 13.36
C ASP A 141 -11.45 -28.85 12.65
N ILE A 142 -10.27 -28.29 12.45
CA ILE A 142 -9.15 -28.95 11.74
C ILE A 142 -7.90 -29.13 12.61
N GLU A 143 -7.99 -28.81 13.90
CA GLU A 143 -6.94 -28.95 14.92
C GLU A 143 -5.58 -28.34 14.51
N ILE A 144 -5.59 -27.17 13.84
CA ILE A 144 -4.37 -26.45 13.44
C ILE A 144 -4.40 -24.96 13.81
N TYR A 145 -3.22 -24.40 14.06
CA TYR A 145 -3.05 -22.94 14.15
C TYR A 145 -3.04 -22.34 12.74
N LYS A 146 -4.06 -21.53 12.41
CA LYS A 146 -4.16 -20.75 11.18
C LYS A 146 -3.47 -19.41 11.33
N LYS A 147 -2.71 -19.00 10.31
CA LYS A 147 -2.07 -17.68 10.31
C LYS A 147 -3.08 -16.65 9.84
N VAL A 148 -3.65 -15.90 10.79
CA VAL A 148 -4.85 -15.06 10.59
C VAL A 148 -4.69 -14.08 9.43
N PHE A 149 -3.51 -13.46 9.31
CA PHE A 149 -3.24 -12.42 8.32
C PHE A 149 -2.65 -12.94 6.99
N LEU A 150 -1.95 -14.08 7.05
CA LEU A 150 -1.13 -14.63 5.97
C LEU A 150 -1.88 -15.62 5.08
N ASP A 151 -2.78 -16.40 5.69
CA ASP A 151 -3.59 -17.38 5.00
C ASP A 151 -4.80 -16.67 4.39
N GLY A 152 -4.61 -16.11 3.19
CA GLY A 152 -5.75 -15.52 2.51
C GLY A 152 -5.70 -15.30 1.02
N LYS A 153 -6.91 -15.06 0.49
CA LYS A 153 -7.17 -14.72 -0.91
C LYS A 153 -7.24 -13.22 -1.11
N ILE A 154 -7.03 -12.77 -2.34
CA ILE A 154 -7.12 -11.35 -2.72
C ILE A 154 -8.51 -10.76 -2.42
N ASP A 155 -9.58 -11.54 -2.55
CA ASP A 155 -10.97 -11.15 -2.34
C ASP A 155 -11.55 -11.59 -0.98
N GLN A 156 -10.71 -12.08 -0.08
CA GLN A 156 -11.14 -12.59 1.22
C GLN A 156 -11.81 -11.52 2.09
N LYS A 157 -12.83 -11.98 2.82
CA LYS A 157 -13.33 -11.35 4.05
C LYS A 157 -13.31 -12.42 5.15
N PRO A 158 -12.81 -12.14 6.37
CA PRO A 158 -12.39 -10.84 6.93
C PRO A 158 -11.02 -10.35 6.41
N PHE A 159 -10.54 -9.20 6.95
CA PHE A 159 -9.30 -8.52 6.56
C PHE A 159 -8.11 -9.49 6.47
N GLY A 160 -7.34 -9.42 5.40
CA GLY A 160 -6.11 -10.21 5.21
C GLY A 160 -5.07 -9.42 4.40
N VAL A 161 -3.78 -9.77 4.56
CA VAL A 161 -2.67 -8.97 4.02
C VAL A 161 -2.76 -8.85 2.50
N LYS A 162 -3.10 -9.93 1.79
CA LYS A 162 -3.28 -9.87 0.33
C LYS A 162 -4.41 -8.93 -0.10
N ASN A 163 -5.56 -8.98 0.59
CA ASN A 163 -6.67 -8.08 0.30
C ASN A 163 -6.26 -6.63 0.54
N PHE A 164 -5.60 -6.37 1.67
CA PHE A 164 -5.09 -5.05 2.02
C PHE A 164 -4.07 -4.53 0.99
N LEU A 165 -3.07 -5.34 0.61
CA LEU A 165 -2.08 -5.00 -0.42
C LEU A 165 -2.75 -4.73 -1.77
N ALA A 166 -3.66 -5.61 -2.19
CA ALA A 166 -4.21 -5.53 -3.53
C ALA A 166 -5.33 -4.47 -3.65
N LYS A 167 -6.10 -4.21 -2.59
CA LYS A 167 -7.21 -3.24 -2.58
C LYS A 167 -6.76 -1.87 -2.06
N THR A 168 -6.23 -1.81 -0.85
CA THR A 168 -5.93 -0.54 -0.15
C THR A 168 -4.62 0.07 -0.65
N VAL A 169 -3.52 -0.70 -0.58
CA VAL A 169 -2.23 -0.23 -1.12
C VAL A 169 -2.32 -0.06 -2.64
N GLY A 170 -2.96 -0.99 -3.35
CA GLY A 170 -3.20 -0.88 -4.79
C GLY A 170 -3.85 0.45 -5.19
N LYS A 171 -4.95 0.85 -4.52
CA LYS A 171 -5.61 2.15 -4.78
C LYS A 171 -4.75 3.34 -4.42
N PHE A 172 -4.05 3.29 -3.27
CA PHE A 172 -3.11 4.33 -2.90
C PHE A 172 -2.03 4.53 -3.97
N LEU A 173 -1.48 3.45 -4.52
CA LEU A 173 -0.48 3.51 -5.59
C LEU A 173 -1.05 4.03 -6.92
N VAL A 174 -2.34 3.81 -7.23
CA VAL A 174 -3.03 4.46 -8.36
C VAL A 174 -3.07 5.97 -8.13
N MET A 175 -3.46 6.39 -6.93
CA MET A 175 -3.58 7.80 -6.56
C MET A 175 -2.22 8.51 -6.56
N ALA A 176 -1.19 7.88 -6.00
CA ALA A 176 0.13 8.46 -5.80
C ALA A 176 0.98 8.53 -7.09
N ASN A 177 0.66 7.74 -8.12
CA ASN A 177 1.44 7.66 -9.34
C ASN A 177 1.58 9.03 -10.03
N ASN A 178 2.78 9.63 -9.94
CA ASN A 178 3.10 10.98 -10.42
C ASN A 178 2.17 12.07 -9.88
N ASN A 179 1.54 11.86 -8.72
CA ASN A 179 0.56 12.80 -8.16
C ASN A 179 0.68 13.00 -6.64
N VAL A 180 1.87 12.82 -6.08
CA VAL A 180 2.17 13.22 -4.70
C VAL A 180 2.46 14.73 -4.64
N ILE A 181 1.93 15.42 -3.63
CA ILE A 181 2.21 16.85 -3.40
C ILE A 181 3.70 17.07 -3.08
N SER A 182 4.28 18.13 -3.65
CA SER A 182 5.57 18.67 -3.22
C SER A 182 5.33 19.81 -2.23
N TYR A 183 6.05 19.78 -1.11
CA TYR A 183 5.99 20.83 -0.11
C TYR A 183 7.20 21.76 -0.27
N GLU A 184 6.97 23.07 -0.23
CA GLU A 184 8.05 24.08 -0.27
C GLU A 184 8.78 24.19 1.07
N GLU A 185 8.06 23.95 2.16
CA GLU A 185 8.61 23.93 3.51
C GLU A 185 9.53 22.72 3.69
N LYS A 186 10.78 23.01 4.11
CA LYS A 186 11.84 22.02 4.23
C LYS A 186 11.47 20.87 5.17
N GLU A 187 10.89 21.18 6.33
CA GLU A 187 10.55 20.18 7.34
C GLU A 187 9.48 19.20 6.83
N LEU A 188 8.43 19.73 6.20
CA LEU A 188 7.39 18.90 5.58
C LEU A 188 7.93 18.08 4.40
N ALA A 189 8.83 18.65 3.59
CA ALA A 189 9.48 17.95 2.50
C ALA A 189 10.35 16.77 3.01
N GLU A 190 11.16 17.00 4.05
CA GLU A 190 11.98 15.96 4.69
C GLU A 190 11.11 14.86 5.31
N LYS A 191 10.02 15.25 5.99
CA LYS A 191 9.05 14.32 6.56
C LYS A 191 8.37 13.47 5.48
N LEU A 192 8.00 14.06 4.35
CA LEU A 192 7.43 13.33 3.22
C LEU A 192 8.41 12.29 2.65
N VAL A 193 9.70 12.64 2.54
CA VAL A 193 10.75 11.69 2.11
C VAL A 193 10.88 10.54 3.11
N ALA A 194 10.88 10.82 4.40
CA ALA A 194 10.92 9.79 5.44
C ALA A 194 9.70 8.84 5.36
N TYR A 195 8.51 9.39 5.15
CA TYR A 195 7.27 8.61 5.00
C TYR A 195 7.29 7.72 3.76
N LYS A 196 7.76 8.24 2.63
CA LYS A 196 7.97 7.44 1.42
C LYS A 196 8.93 6.29 1.65
N LYS A 197 10.07 6.55 2.31
CA LYS A 197 11.05 5.49 2.63
C LYS A 197 10.40 4.41 3.50
N ARG A 198 9.78 4.81 4.60
CA ARG A 198 9.09 3.90 5.53
C ARG A 198 8.02 3.05 4.83
N LEU A 199 7.09 3.69 4.12
CA LEU A 199 6.05 2.99 3.36
C LEU A 199 6.65 2.03 2.33
N THR A 200 7.75 2.40 1.67
CA THR A 200 8.43 1.51 0.73
C THR A 200 8.92 0.25 1.43
N ALA A 201 9.60 0.37 2.56
CA ALA A 201 10.11 -0.77 3.32
C ALA A 201 8.96 -1.67 3.82
N ASP A 202 7.97 -1.09 4.48
CA ASP A 202 6.87 -1.83 5.10
C ASP A 202 6.04 -2.59 4.05
N ILE A 203 5.73 -1.93 2.91
CA ILE A 203 4.97 -2.54 1.82
C ILE A 203 5.80 -3.63 1.13
N LEU A 204 7.10 -3.43 0.90
CA LEU A 204 7.96 -4.47 0.31
C LEU A 204 8.03 -5.70 1.21
N PHE A 205 8.20 -5.51 2.52
CA PHE A 205 8.17 -6.60 3.49
C PHE A 205 6.86 -7.40 3.36
N LEU A 206 5.70 -6.74 3.39
CA LEU A 206 4.42 -7.42 3.24
C LEU A 206 4.29 -8.12 1.87
N ILE A 207 4.67 -7.47 0.77
CA ILE A 207 4.62 -8.07 -0.58
C ILE A 207 5.48 -9.34 -0.64
N PHE A 208 6.67 -9.34 -0.06
CA PHE A 208 7.59 -10.47 -0.12
C PHE A 208 7.25 -11.58 0.89
N ASN A 209 6.61 -11.22 1.99
CA ASN A 209 6.27 -12.16 3.05
C ASN A 209 4.91 -12.85 2.88
N VAL A 210 4.07 -12.44 1.93
CA VAL A 210 2.84 -13.19 1.59
C VAL A 210 3.08 -14.23 0.50
N SER A 211 2.30 -15.32 0.52
CA SER A 211 2.40 -16.39 -0.49
C SER A 211 1.57 -16.07 -1.73
N TRP A 212 2.21 -15.66 -2.84
CA TRP A 212 1.51 -15.39 -4.10
C TRP A 212 1.34 -16.65 -4.96
N LEU A 213 0.10 -16.94 -5.37
CA LEU A 213 -0.17 -18.04 -6.31
C LEU A 213 0.41 -17.73 -7.70
N PRO A 214 0.68 -18.73 -8.56
CA PRO A 214 1.19 -18.50 -9.91
C PRO A 214 0.36 -17.50 -10.72
N LYS A 215 -0.98 -17.59 -10.64
CA LYS A 215 -1.92 -16.66 -11.28
C LYS A 215 -1.93 -15.25 -10.68
N GLU A 216 -1.34 -15.05 -9.51
CA GLU A 216 -1.28 -13.78 -8.79
C GLU A 216 0.07 -13.07 -8.96
N ARG A 217 1.05 -13.69 -9.65
CA ARG A 217 2.39 -13.12 -9.85
C ARG A 217 2.36 -11.77 -10.55
N THR A 218 1.41 -11.55 -11.46
CA THR A 218 1.22 -10.27 -12.14
C THR A 218 0.85 -9.16 -11.17
N TYR A 219 0.00 -9.44 -10.17
CA TYR A 219 -0.32 -8.48 -9.10
C TYR A 219 0.91 -8.13 -8.27
N LYS A 220 1.66 -9.13 -7.82
CA LYS A 220 2.90 -8.92 -7.05
C LYS A 220 3.89 -8.04 -7.81
N ASN A 221 4.16 -8.39 -9.07
CA ASN A 221 5.14 -7.68 -9.89
C ASN A 221 4.71 -6.24 -10.16
N THR A 222 3.44 -6.04 -10.56
CA THR A 222 2.92 -4.68 -10.79
C THR A 222 2.82 -3.87 -9.51
N LEU A 223 2.46 -4.46 -8.36
CA LEU A 223 2.50 -3.77 -7.06
C LEU A 223 3.91 -3.27 -6.74
N THR A 224 4.93 -4.12 -6.90
CA THR A 224 6.34 -3.77 -6.66
C THR A 224 6.79 -2.62 -7.56
N LEU A 225 6.52 -2.70 -8.87
CA LEU A 225 6.90 -1.65 -9.82
C LEU A 225 6.13 -0.35 -9.59
N ASN A 226 4.84 -0.42 -9.26
CA ASN A 226 4.05 0.76 -8.93
C ASN A 226 4.49 1.40 -7.61
N LEU A 227 4.95 0.61 -6.63
CA LEU A 227 5.52 1.15 -5.40
C LEU A 227 6.78 1.96 -5.70
N LEU A 228 7.71 1.38 -6.47
CA LEU A 228 8.93 2.08 -6.89
C LEU A 228 8.62 3.39 -7.63
N GLN A 229 7.66 3.35 -8.57
CA GLN A 229 7.24 4.53 -9.33
C GLN A 229 6.57 5.59 -8.47
N SER A 230 5.64 5.21 -7.60
CA SER A 230 4.85 6.18 -6.84
C SER A 230 5.61 6.79 -5.67
N MET A 231 6.55 6.04 -5.06
CA MET A 231 7.35 6.56 -3.95
C MET A 231 8.49 7.43 -4.47
N GLU A 232 9.12 7.05 -5.58
CA GLU A 232 10.19 7.79 -6.24
C GLU A 232 11.24 8.31 -5.25
N LEU A 233 12.01 7.39 -4.66
CA LEU A 233 12.99 7.73 -3.63
C LEU A 233 14.28 8.35 -4.21
N GLY A 234 14.61 7.99 -5.46
CA GLY A 234 15.78 8.49 -6.17
C GLY A 234 15.99 7.78 -7.50
N ASP A 235 17.21 7.92 -8.04
CA ASP A 235 17.62 7.40 -9.35
C ASP A 235 18.74 6.36 -9.27
N ASN A 236 19.34 6.19 -8.08
CA ASN A 236 20.47 5.30 -7.85
C ASN A 236 20.12 4.21 -6.84
N LEU A 237 20.90 3.13 -6.82
CA LEU A 237 20.71 2.03 -5.86
C LEU A 237 20.89 2.50 -4.41
N GLU A 238 21.80 3.45 -4.17
CA GLU A 238 22.10 3.99 -2.84
C GLU A 238 20.89 4.66 -2.19
N ASP A 239 20.01 5.28 -2.98
CA ASP A 239 18.77 5.93 -2.51
C ASP A 239 17.80 4.93 -1.86
N TYR A 240 17.99 3.63 -2.13
CA TYR A 240 17.20 2.51 -1.65
C TYR A 240 17.94 1.63 -0.62
N GLY A 241 19.19 1.95 -0.26
CA GLY A 241 20.01 1.12 0.65
C GLY A 241 19.38 0.93 2.03
N ASP A 242 18.83 2.00 2.61
CA ASP A 242 18.15 1.96 3.92
C ASP A 242 16.89 1.09 3.88
N ILE A 243 16.21 1.02 2.73
CA ILE A 243 14.95 0.30 2.57
C ILE A 243 15.15 -1.19 2.76
N MET A 244 16.15 -1.77 2.09
CA MET A 244 16.41 -3.20 2.21
C MET A 244 16.90 -3.57 3.61
N THR A 245 17.64 -2.67 4.26
CA THR A 245 18.02 -2.85 5.67
C THR A 245 16.79 -2.93 6.57
N GLN A 246 15.80 -2.06 6.38
CA GLN A 246 14.54 -2.09 7.13
C GLN A 246 13.70 -3.34 6.83
N VAL A 247 13.55 -3.72 5.55
CA VAL A 247 12.86 -4.95 5.16
C VAL A 247 13.48 -6.17 5.84
N LEU A 248 14.82 -6.26 5.85
CA LEU A 248 15.55 -7.35 6.50
C LEU A 248 15.43 -7.29 8.04
N ALA A 249 15.38 -6.11 8.65
CA ALA A 249 15.14 -5.98 10.08
C ALA A 249 13.78 -6.56 10.49
N TYR A 250 12.72 -6.34 9.70
CA TYR A 250 11.43 -7.00 9.95
C TYR A 250 11.52 -8.52 9.87
N THR A 251 12.35 -9.08 8.97
CA THR A 251 12.53 -10.54 8.90
C THR A 251 13.18 -11.14 10.15
N GLN A 252 13.84 -10.33 10.98
CA GLN A 252 14.44 -10.80 12.24
C GLN A 252 13.45 -10.76 13.41
N LYS A 253 12.43 -9.89 13.34
CA LYS A 253 11.43 -9.69 14.39
C LYS A 253 10.22 -10.62 14.26
N VAL A 254 9.88 -11.02 13.03
CA VAL A 254 8.64 -11.74 12.71
C VAL A 254 8.86 -13.26 12.76
N LYS A 255 7.97 -13.98 13.46
CA LYS A 255 7.95 -15.45 13.57
C LYS A 255 7.49 -16.11 12.27
N ASN A 256 6.43 -15.59 11.66
CA ASN A 256 5.77 -16.17 10.50
C ASN A 256 6.32 -15.61 9.19
N LEU A 257 7.52 -16.07 8.84
CA LEU A 257 8.14 -15.75 7.56
C LEU A 257 7.68 -16.70 6.46
N ASN A 258 7.44 -16.15 5.28
CA ASN A 258 7.35 -16.94 4.06
C ASN A 258 8.74 -17.51 3.76
N PRO A 259 8.88 -18.83 3.52
CA PRO A 259 10.17 -19.45 3.18
C PRO A 259 10.89 -18.80 1.99
N SER A 260 10.15 -18.12 1.12
CA SER A 260 10.70 -17.45 -0.06
C SER A 260 11.18 -16.02 0.20
N ILE A 261 10.93 -15.41 1.37
CA ILE A 261 11.19 -13.97 1.58
C ILE A 261 12.63 -13.57 1.28
N VAL A 262 13.61 -14.36 1.71
CA VAL A 262 15.03 -14.08 1.45
C VAL A 262 15.29 -14.07 -0.06
N ARG A 263 14.78 -15.07 -0.79
CA ARG A 263 14.89 -15.13 -2.25
C ARG A 263 14.23 -13.92 -2.90
N GLU A 264 13.06 -13.49 -2.40
CA GLU A 264 12.35 -12.34 -2.93
C GLU A 264 13.12 -11.03 -2.73
N CYS A 265 13.69 -10.83 -1.54
CA CYS A 265 14.59 -9.70 -1.25
C CYS A 265 15.82 -9.71 -2.16
N THR A 266 16.46 -10.87 -2.37
CA THR A 266 17.60 -11.02 -3.27
C THR A 266 17.22 -10.70 -4.72
N VAL A 267 16.11 -11.26 -5.23
CA VAL A 267 15.63 -10.98 -6.59
C VAL A 267 15.27 -9.50 -6.76
N PHE A 268 14.72 -8.87 -5.73
CA PHE A 268 14.45 -7.44 -5.78
C PHE A 268 15.74 -6.62 -5.89
N HIS A 269 16.68 -6.85 -4.99
CA HIS A 269 17.93 -6.09 -4.91
C HIS A 269 18.83 -6.32 -6.13
N ASP A 270 19.02 -7.57 -6.55
CA ASP A 270 20.01 -7.92 -7.59
C ASP A 270 19.45 -7.82 -9.01
N TYR A 271 18.13 -7.79 -9.17
CA TYR A 271 17.49 -7.81 -10.49
C TYR A 271 16.40 -6.75 -10.66
N THR A 272 15.34 -6.78 -9.84
CA THR A 272 14.15 -5.93 -10.08
C THR A 272 14.47 -4.45 -9.98
N LEU A 273 15.13 -4.02 -8.90
CA LEU A 273 15.47 -2.62 -8.66
C LEU A 273 16.47 -2.09 -9.70
N PRO A 274 17.62 -2.77 -9.98
CA PRO A 274 18.52 -2.35 -11.05
C PRO A 274 17.82 -2.19 -12.41
N LYS A 275 17.00 -3.18 -12.81
CA LYS A 275 16.25 -3.14 -14.08
C LYS A 275 15.23 -2.01 -14.11
N TYR A 276 14.57 -1.74 -12.99
CA TYR A 276 13.66 -0.61 -12.87
C TYR A 276 14.40 0.72 -13.01
N LEU A 277 15.57 0.89 -12.36
CA LEU A 277 16.36 2.12 -12.46
C LEU A 277 16.91 2.33 -13.87
N GLU A 278 17.41 1.28 -14.54
CA GLU A 278 17.78 1.31 -15.97
C GLU A 278 16.59 1.77 -16.82
N TRP A 279 15.42 1.18 -16.62
CA TRP A 279 14.19 1.58 -17.29
C TRP A 279 13.81 3.04 -16.98
N LYS A 280 13.99 3.49 -15.74
CA LYS A 280 13.75 4.87 -15.27
C LYS A 280 14.77 5.87 -15.81
N GLN A 281 15.79 5.45 -16.56
CA GLN A 281 16.71 6.37 -17.25
C GLN A 281 16.36 6.58 -18.73
N LEU A 282 15.56 5.69 -19.33
CA LEU A 282 15.13 5.80 -20.73
C LEU A 282 14.32 7.09 -20.96
N GLU A 283 14.18 7.60 -22.19
CA GLU A 283 13.25 8.72 -22.39
C GLU A 283 11.80 8.28 -22.10
N ILE A 284 10.90 9.20 -21.71
CA ILE A 284 9.49 8.84 -21.48
C ILE A 284 8.92 8.11 -22.70
N LYS A 285 9.27 8.57 -23.92
CA LYS A 285 8.89 7.94 -25.19
C LYS A 285 9.39 6.50 -25.41
N ASP A 286 10.35 6.06 -24.61
CA ASP A 286 10.92 4.71 -24.68
C ASP A 286 10.45 3.85 -23.48
N ARG A 287 9.93 4.48 -22.41
CA ARG A 287 9.38 3.82 -21.22
C ARG A 287 7.93 3.38 -21.37
N THR A 288 7.11 4.17 -22.05
CA THR A 288 5.66 3.96 -22.18
C THR A 288 5.27 3.15 -23.42
N PHE A 289 6.23 2.69 -24.24
CA PHE A 289 5.92 2.28 -25.62
C PHE A 289 6.39 0.86 -26.01
N LYS A 290 5.42 0.05 -26.42
CA LYS A 290 5.59 -1.00 -27.45
C LYS A 290 4.61 -0.71 -28.60
N PRO A 291 4.97 -0.92 -29.88
CA PRO A 291 4.02 -0.91 -30.98
C PRO A 291 2.82 -1.82 -30.69
N LEU A 292 1.60 -1.42 -31.05
CA LEU A 292 0.39 -2.22 -30.81
C LEU A 292 0.49 -3.66 -31.34
N GLY A 293 1.16 -3.86 -32.48
CA GLY A 293 1.41 -5.20 -33.05
C GLY A 293 2.46 -6.03 -32.30
N GLN A 294 3.09 -5.48 -31.27
CA GLN A 294 4.07 -6.13 -30.39
C GLN A 294 3.56 -6.21 -28.93
N VAL A 295 2.32 -5.77 -28.68
CA VAL A 295 1.66 -5.97 -27.39
C VAL A 295 1.08 -7.37 -27.38
N GLU A 296 1.50 -8.17 -26.41
CA GLU A 296 1.04 -9.53 -26.20
C GLU A 296 0.37 -9.65 -24.82
N GLU A 297 -0.44 -10.68 -24.65
CA GLU A 297 -0.98 -11.05 -23.34
C GLU A 297 0.15 -11.28 -22.33
N PHE A 298 -0.13 -10.99 -21.07
CA PHE A 298 0.79 -11.03 -19.93
C PHE A 298 1.97 -10.06 -20.00
N ASN A 299 2.04 -9.17 -21.00
CA ASN A 299 3.02 -8.09 -21.00
C ASN A 299 2.73 -7.10 -19.88
N ILE A 300 3.78 -6.69 -19.15
CA ILE A 300 3.72 -5.55 -18.23
C ILE A 300 4.07 -4.29 -19.02
N LEU A 301 3.17 -3.32 -19.01
CA LEU A 301 3.31 -2.04 -19.66
C LEU A 301 3.23 -0.91 -18.63
N PHE A 302 3.70 0.28 -19.02
CA PHE A 302 3.63 1.48 -18.20
C PHE A 302 2.84 2.56 -18.93
N ALA A 303 1.92 3.23 -18.23
CA ALA A 303 1.30 4.46 -18.70
C ALA A 303 1.50 5.56 -17.66
N LYS A 304 1.98 6.73 -18.08
CA LYS A 304 2.41 7.81 -17.18
C LYS A 304 1.37 8.20 -16.12
N LYS A 305 0.08 8.20 -16.48
CA LYS A 305 -1.02 8.58 -15.59
C LYS A 305 -1.61 7.43 -14.78
N LEU A 306 -1.33 6.19 -15.19
CA LEU A 306 -1.92 5.00 -14.59
C LEU A 306 -0.92 4.22 -13.74
N GLY A 307 0.35 4.20 -14.13
CA GLY A 307 1.39 3.35 -13.57
C GLY A 307 1.61 2.08 -14.41
N PHE A 308 2.19 1.06 -13.78
CA PHE A 308 2.42 -0.25 -14.38
C PHE A 308 1.15 -1.12 -14.32
N PHE A 309 0.84 -1.81 -15.41
CA PHE A 309 -0.28 -2.75 -15.51
C PHE A 309 0.09 -3.94 -16.39
N THR A 310 -0.64 -5.05 -16.26
CA THR A 310 -0.50 -6.23 -17.12
C THR A 310 -1.59 -6.23 -18.17
N VAL A 311 -1.28 -6.56 -19.41
CA VAL A 311 -2.27 -6.85 -20.45
C VAL A 311 -2.80 -8.26 -20.20
N ASP A 312 -4.09 -8.41 -19.92
CA ASP A 312 -4.70 -9.70 -19.62
C ASP A 312 -5.23 -10.37 -20.87
N THR A 313 -6.11 -9.68 -21.60
CA THR A 313 -6.68 -10.16 -22.88
C THR A 313 -6.63 -9.06 -23.92
N ILE A 314 -6.31 -9.41 -25.17
CA ILE A 314 -6.44 -8.51 -26.32
C ILE A 314 -7.78 -8.78 -27.01
N GLN A 315 -8.69 -7.80 -26.93
CA GLN A 315 -10.04 -7.90 -27.46
C GLN A 315 -10.04 -7.83 -28.99
N SER A 316 -11.01 -8.49 -29.62
CA SER A 316 -11.17 -8.51 -31.09
C SER A 316 -11.37 -7.12 -31.70
N ASN A 317 -11.92 -6.18 -30.92
CA ASN A 317 -12.08 -4.79 -31.31
C ASN A 317 -10.75 -4.00 -31.28
N GLY A 318 -9.64 -4.58 -30.82
CA GLY A 318 -8.33 -3.95 -30.68
C GLY A 318 -8.13 -3.15 -29.38
N ASN A 319 -9.03 -3.28 -28.42
CA ASN A 319 -8.82 -2.82 -27.05
C ASN A 319 -8.20 -3.94 -26.20
N SER A 320 -7.86 -3.65 -24.95
CA SER A 320 -7.34 -4.67 -24.03
C SER A 320 -8.05 -4.62 -22.68
N ASP A 321 -8.18 -5.79 -22.07
CA ASP A 321 -8.45 -5.88 -20.64
C ASP A 321 -7.10 -5.80 -19.93
N ILE A 322 -7.02 -4.96 -18.90
CA ILE A 322 -5.78 -4.74 -18.17
C ILE A 322 -5.96 -5.04 -16.70
N VAL A 323 -4.93 -5.63 -16.12
CA VAL A 323 -4.93 -6.12 -14.74
C VAL A 323 -3.91 -5.36 -13.91
N ARG A 324 -4.36 -4.87 -12.76
CA ARG A 324 -3.54 -4.19 -11.77
C ARG A 324 -4.27 -4.13 -10.44
N ALA A 325 -3.56 -4.37 -9.33
CA ALA A 325 -4.08 -4.09 -7.99
C ALA A 325 -4.65 -2.66 -7.86
N GLY A 326 -5.75 -2.52 -7.13
CA GLY A 326 -6.43 -1.24 -6.89
C GLY A 326 -7.58 -0.92 -7.85
N TYR A 327 -7.77 -1.71 -8.91
CA TYR A 327 -8.92 -1.58 -9.82
C TYR A 327 -10.22 -2.10 -9.20
N PRO A 328 -11.36 -2.00 -9.91
CA PRO A 328 -12.54 -2.77 -9.56
C PRO A 328 -12.28 -4.28 -9.63
N ILE A 329 -12.87 -5.04 -8.71
CA ILE A 329 -12.83 -6.50 -8.76
C ILE A 329 -13.95 -6.98 -9.68
N VAL A 330 -13.60 -7.73 -10.71
CA VAL A 330 -14.52 -8.43 -11.62
C VAL A 330 -14.15 -9.91 -11.59
N ASN A 331 -15.11 -10.77 -11.26
CA ASN A 331 -14.92 -12.23 -11.17
C ASN A 331 -13.71 -12.65 -10.30
N GLY A 332 -13.42 -11.92 -9.22
CA GLY A 332 -12.29 -12.20 -8.33
C GLY A 332 -10.93 -11.67 -8.80
N HIS A 333 -10.89 -10.91 -9.89
CA HIS A 333 -9.67 -10.31 -10.44
C HIS A 333 -9.77 -8.78 -10.49
N PHE A 334 -8.65 -8.08 -10.30
CA PHE A 334 -8.60 -6.63 -10.43
C PHE A 334 -8.42 -6.23 -11.90
N VAL A 335 -9.53 -6.20 -12.64
CA VAL A 335 -9.56 -6.01 -14.09
C VAL A 335 -10.19 -4.66 -14.42
N TRP A 336 -9.60 -3.94 -15.37
CA TRP A 336 -10.23 -2.81 -16.05
C TRP A 336 -10.45 -3.19 -17.51
N GLU A 337 -11.71 -3.40 -17.85
CA GLU A 337 -12.11 -4.02 -19.12
C GLU A 337 -12.21 -3.03 -20.28
N ASN A 338 -11.89 -3.52 -21.47
CA ASN A 338 -12.12 -2.88 -22.76
C ASN A 338 -11.48 -1.49 -22.87
N ILE A 339 -10.22 -1.39 -22.48
CA ILE A 339 -9.44 -0.16 -22.46
C ILE A 339 -8.77 0.09 -23.82
N PRO A 340 -8.99 1.26 -24.44
CA PRO A 340 -8.32 1.62 -25.68
C PRO A 340 -6.81 1.79 -25.48
N MET A 341 -6.03 1.06 -26.27
CA MET A 341 -4.56 1.05 -26.20
C MET A 341 -3.89 2.00 -27.24
N GLY A 342 -4.51 3.15 -27.55
CA GLY A 342 -3.99 4.17 -28.49
C GLY A 342 -4.98 4.61 -29.58
N ASP A 343 -4.54 5.47 -30.51
CA ASP A 343 -5.34 5.96 -31.65
C ASP A 343 -5.26 4.99 -32.85
N LYS A 344 -6.38 4.32 -33.13
CA LYS A 344 -6.49 3.33 -34.23
C LYS A 344 -6.43 3.96 -35.62
N ALA A 345 -6.77 5.24 -35.78
CA ALA A 345 -6.84 5.88 -37.09
C ALA A 345 -5.46 6.13 -37.72
N ASN A 346 -4.42 6.30 -36.90
CA ASN A 346 -3.09 6.71 -37.36
C ASN A 346 -2.01 5.63 -37.28
N LYS A 347 -2.33 4.40 -36.81
CA LYS A 347 -1.32 3.36 -36.46
C LYS A 347 -0.17 3.90 -35.60
N LYS A 348 -0.40 5.01 -34.89
CA LYS A 348 0.54 5.65 -33.99
C LYS A 348 -0.01 5.43 -32.61
N VAL A 349 0.83 4.82 -31.78
CA VAL A 349 0.62 4.72 -30.34
C VAL A 349 0.64 6.15 -29.82
N VAL A 350 -0.53 6.77 -29.70
CA VAL A 350 -0.64 7.96 -28.87
C VAL A 350 -0.65 7.39 -27.45
N TYR A 351 0.19 7.86 -26.55
CA TYR A 351 -0.17 8.96 -25.65
C TYR A 351 1.00 9.31 -24.72
N GLN A 352 1.13 10.61 -24.46
CA GLN A 352 2.23 11.31 -23.79
C GLN A 352 2.53 10.84 -22.36
#